data_AF-A0A969TL43-F1
#
_entry.id   AF-A0A969TL43-F1
#
_cell.length_a   1.000
_cell.length_b   1.000
_cell.length_c   1.000
_cell.angle_alpha   90.00
_cell.angle_beta   90.00
_cell.angle_gamma   90.00
#
_symmetry.space_group_name_H-M   'P 1'
#
loop_
_entity.id
_entity.type
_entity.pdbx_description
1 polymer ?
#
loop_
_entity_poly.entity_id
_entity_poly.type
_entity_poly.pdbx_seq_one_letter_code
_entity_poly.pdbx_strand_id
1 'polypeptide(L)'
;MVLGELREGRSRDRELFIALGISSLVFVLVISIRFAGWLQGAELDWYDRFMRWRPQELFEDRLVIIKVENTKYGWPLPDDVRVQLIDKLNQYYPRVIGFDIYREGKAGSPSQELINRLKQYNHVITICKVAESGRRDEPGVAAPTADLSPDQLGFSDVVTDWDNVLRRHLLVRGTHR
;
A
#
# COMPACT_ATOMS: atom_id res chain seq x y z
N MET A 1 4.58 -52.68 -45.80
CA MET A 1 5.28 -51.81 -44.82
C MET A 1 4.92 -50.34 -45.00
N VAL A 2 4.97 -49.78 -46.21
CA VAL A 2 4.72 -48.33 -46.49
C VAL A 2 3.30 -47.83 -46.13
N LEU A 3 2.26 -48.66 -46.24
CA LEU A 3 0.89 -48.26 -45.87
C LEU A 3 0.66 -48.13 -44.35
N GLY A 4 1.51 -48.75 -43.52
CA GLY A 4 1.45 -48.63 -42.07
C GLY A 4 1.90 -47.26 -41.60
N GLU A 5 3.05 -46.79 -42.10
CA GLU A 5 3.65 -45.51 -41.69
C GLU A 5 2.83 -44.30 -42.13
N LEU A 6 2.19 -44.34 -43.31
CA LEU A 6 1.29 -43.27 -43.78
C LEU A 6 0.01 -43.16 -42.95
N ARG A 7 -0.50 -44.29 -42.43
CA ARG A 7 -1.68 -44.33 -41.56
C ARG A 7 -1.36 -43.88 -40.14
N GLU A 8 -0.16 -44.19 -39.66
CA GLU A 8 0.36 -43.81 -38.35
C GLU A 8 0.68 -42.31 -38.27
N GLY A 9 1.29 -41.73 -39.32
CA GLY A 9 1.50 -40.28 -39.43
C GLY A 9 0.20 -39.47 -39.45
N ARG A 10 -0.83 -39.93 -40.19
CA ARG A 10 -2.15 -39.28 -40.24
C ARG A 10 -2.93 -39.38 -38.92
N SER A 11 -2.73 -40.44 -38.12
CA SER A 11 -3.31 -40.55 -36.77
C SER A 11 -2.65 -39.58 -35.80
N ARG A 12 -1.32 -39.49 -35.86
CA ARG A 12 -0.52 -38.60 -35.00
C ARG A 12 -0.81 -37.12 -35.24
N ASP A 13 -0.94 -36.71 -36.50
CA ASP A 13 -1.30 -35.32 -36.83
C ASP A 13 -2.71 -34.98 -36.34
N ARG A 14 -3.68 -35.90 -36.49
CA ARG A 14 -5.04 -35.73 -35.96
C ARG A 14 -5.05 -35.61 -34.44
N GLU A 15 -4.28 -36.43 -33.74
CA GLU A 15 -4.14 -36.37 -32.28
C GLU A 15 -3.51 -35.05 -31.82
N LEU A 16 -2.49 -34.56 -32.54
CA LEU A 16 -1.89 -33.24 -32.30
C LEU A 16 -2.89 -32.10 -32.52
N PHE A 17 -3.67 -32.12 -33.60
CA PHE A 17 -4.70 -31.12 -33.85
C PHE A 17 -5.81 -31.14 -32.79
N ILE A 18 -6.23 -32.33 -32.33
CA ILE A 18 -7.21 -32.46 -31.25
C ILE A 18 -6.62 -31.91 -29.94
N ALA A 19 -5.39 -32.28 -29.59
CA ALA A 19 -4.73 -31.79 -28.39
C ALA A 19 -4.56 -30.26 -28.40
N LEU A 20 -4.16 -29.68 -29.54
CA LEU A 20 -4.09 -28.24 -29.75
C LEU A 20 -5.46 -27.57 -29.62
N GLY A 21 -6.51 -28.17 -30.20
CA GLY A 21 -7.88 -27.67 -30.10
C GLY A 21 -8.39 -27.64 -28.66
N ILE A 22 -8.19 -28.72 -27.91
CA ILE A 22 -8.57 -28.81 -26.49
C ILE A 22 -7.78 -27.80 -25.65
N SER A 23 -6.47 -27.72 -25.87
CA SER A 23 -5.60 -26.79 -25.12
C SER A 23 -6.00 -25.33 -25.36
N SER A 24 -6.29 -24.97 -26.61
CA SER A 24 -6.78 -23.64 -26.98
C SER A 24 -8.14 -23.34 -26.37
N LEU A 25 -9.07 -24.30 -26.39
CA LEU A 25 -10.39 -24.13 -25.77
C LEU A 25 -10.29 -23.89 -24.25
N VAL A 26 -9.49 -24.70 -23.55
CA VAL A 26 -9.27 -24.54 -22.11
C VAL A 26 -8.60 -23.19 -21.82
N PHE A 27 -7.61 -22.79 -22.62
CA PHE A 27 -6.94 -21.50 -22.49
C PHE A 27 -7.91 -20.33 -22.61
N VAL A 28 -8.76 -20.33 -23.64
CA VAL A 28 -9.78 -19.29 -23.84
C VAL A 28 -10.76 -19.27 -22.67
N LEU A 29 -11.26 -20.43 -22.24
CA LEU A 29 -12.19 -20.54 -21.13
C LEU A 29 -11.60 -19.97 -19.83
N VAL A 30 -10.37 -20.36 -19.50
CA VAL A 30 -9.67 -19.87 -18.30
C VAL A 30 -9.47 -18.36 -18.38
N ILE A 31 -9.03 -17.82 -19.51
CA ILE A 31 -8.87 -16.37 -19.67
C ILE A 31 -10.21 -15.65 -19.51
N SER A 32 -11.29 -16.16 -20.10
CA SER A 32 -12.62 -15.56 -19.97
C SER A 32 -13.09 -15.52 -18.52
N ILE A 33 -12.96 -16.63 -17.78
CA ILE A 33 -13.33 -16.71 -16.36
C ILE A 33 -12.50 -15.73 -15.52
N ARG A 34 -11.19 -15.65 -15.79
CA ARG A 34 -10.29 -14.71 -15.09
C ARG A 34 -10.64 -13.26 -15.40
N PHE A 35 -10.93 -12.94 -16.66
CA PHE A 35 -11.30 -11.58 -17.06
C PHE A 35 -12.65 -11.15 -16.48
N ALA A 36 -13.59 -12.09 -16.33
CA ALA A 36 -14.88 -11.85 -15.69
C ALA A 36 -14.80 -11.73 -14.16
N GLY A 37 -13.65 -12.05 -13.55
CA GLY A 37 -13.44 -11.95 -12.10
C GLY A 37 -14.24 -12.96 -11.26
N TRP A 38 -14.82 -14.00 -11.86
CA TRP A 38 -15.72 -14.93 -11.16
C TRP A 38 -15.05 -15.68 -10.00
N LEU A 39 -13.74 -15.94 -10.11
CA LEU A 39 -12.96 -16.60 -9.05
C LEU A 39 -12.38 -15.63 -8.02
N GLN A 40 -12.43 -14.31 -8.27
CA GLN A 40 -11.75 -13.32 -7.45
C GLN A 40 -12.20 -13.35 -5.98
N GLY A 41 -13.50 -13.51 -5.71
CA GLY A 41 -14.02 -13.58 -4.34
C GLY A 41 -13.49 -14.80 -3.57
N ALA A 42 -13.48 -15.98 -4.21
CA ALA A 42 -12.98 -17.21 -3.60
C ALA A 42 -11.46 -17.15 -3.39
N GLU A 43 -10.72 -16.56 -4.34
CA GLU A 43 -9.28 -16.36 -4.22
C GLU A 43 -8.92 -15.44 -3.04
N LEU A 44 -9.67 -14.34 -2.86
CA LEU A 44 -9.46 -13.40 -1.75
C LEU A 44 -9.78 -14.03 -0.38
N ASP A 45 -10.84 -14.83 -0.27
CA ASP A 45 -11.17 -15.54 0.99
C ASP A 45 -10.06 -16.54 1.38
N TRP A 46 -9.56 -17.31 0.42
CA TRP A 46 -8.43 -18.21 0.66
C TRP A 46 -7.15 -17.45 1.02
N TYR A 47 -6.87 -16.34 0.34
CA TYR A 47 -5.76 -15.46 0.68
C TYR A 47 -5.85 -14.97 2.13
N ASP A 48 -7.00 -14.46 2.55
CA ASP A 48 -7.22 -13.96 3.91
C ASP A 48 -7.01 -15.07 4.97
N ARG A 49 -7.43 -16.30 4.67
CA ARG A 49 -7.16 -17.48 5.52
C ARG A 49 -5.67 -17.78 5.62
N PHE A 50 -4.95 -17.80 4.50
CA PHE A 50 -3.52 -18.03 4.50
C PHE A 50 -2.75 -16.96 5.26
N MET A 51 -3.18 -15.69 5.17
CA MET A 51 -2.60 -14.60 5.95
C MET A 51 -2.77 -14.81 7.45
N ARG A 52 -3.94 -15.29 7.90
CA ARG A 52 -4.18 -15.60 9.33
C ARG A 52 -3.41 -16.82 9.84
N TRP A 53 -3.04 -17.73 8.95
CA TRP A 53 -2.21 -18.89 9.30
C TRP A 53 -0.72 -18.61 9.33
N ARG A 54 -0.29 -17.41 8.91
CA ARG A 54 1.12 -17.04 9.03
C ARG A 54 1.52 -17.01 10.51
N PRO A 55 2.71 -17.51 10.85
CA PRO A 55 3.24 -17.35 12.19
C PRO A 55 3.35 -15.86 12.51
N GLN A 56 3.19 -15.53 13.79
CA GLN A 56 3.36 -14.16 14.25
C GLN A 56 4.78 -13.67 13.92
N GLU A 57 4.87 -12.51 13.27
CA GLU A 57 6.15 -11.88 13.00
C GLU A 57 6.82 -11.46 14.31
N LEU A 58 8.12 -11.75 14.44
CA LEU A 58 8.89 -11.35 15.61
C LEU A 58 9.06 -9.84 15.60
N PHE A 59 8.96 -9.23 16.79
CA PHE A 59 9.29 -7.83 16.94
C PHE A 59 10.78 -7.62 16.65
N GLU A 60 11.07 -6.67 15.78
CA GLU A 60 12.44 -6.24 15.47
C GLU A 60 12.92 -5.23 16.52
N ASP A 61 14.00 -5.54 17.23
CA ASP A 61 14.58 -4.70 18.30
C ASP A 61 15.02 -3.28 17.83
N ARG A 62 15.02 -3.05 16.52
CA ARG A 62 15.42 -1.79 15.87
C ARG A 62 14.24 -0.84 15.64
N LEU A 63 13.01 -1.30 15.79
CA LEU A 63 11.80 -0.52 15.52
C LEU A 63 11.07 -0.21 16.84
N VAL A 64 10.83 1.07 17.09
CA VAL A 64 10.04 1.51 18.25
C VAL A 64 8.76 2.17 17.74
N ILE A 65 7.61 1.62 18.16
CA ILE A 65 6.30 2.18 17.86
C ILE A 65 5.83 2.99 19.07
N ILE A 66 5.60 4.28 18.86
CA ILE A 66 5.12 5.19 19.90
C ILE A 66 3.67 5.52 19.60
N LYS A 67 2.77 5.03 20.45
CA LYS A 67 1.35 5.35 20.36
C LYS A 67 1.07 6.66 21.11
N VAL A 68 0.44 7.61 20.42
CA VAL A 68 -0.06 8.85 21.03
C VAL A 68 -1.55 8.70 21.30
N GLU A 69 -1.97 9.04 22.51
CA GLU A 69 -3.37 8.91 22.92
C GLU A 69 -4.12 10.25 22.78
N ASN A 70 -5.15 10.27 21.94
CA ASN A 70 -5.91 11.48 21.60
C ASN A 70 -6.63 12.09 22.82
N THR A 71 -7.05 11.26 23.78
CA THR A 71 -7.71 11.71 25.02
C THR A 71 -6.80 12.59 25.89
N LYS A 72 -5.49 12.40 25.80
CA LYS A 72 -4.50 13.10 26.61
C LYS A 72 -3.86 14.28 25.89
N TYR A 73 -3.58 14.14 24.59
CA TYR A 73 -2.82 15.13 23.83
C TYR A 73 -3.67 15.90 22.80
N GLY A 74 -4.95 15.55 22.64
CA GLY A 74 -5.85 16.15 21.67
C GLY A 74 -5.75 15.52 20.27
N TRP A 75 -6.73 15.85 19.43
CA TRP A 75 -6.76 15.49 18.00
C TRP A 75 -7.21 16.71 17.18
N PRO A 76 -6.46 17.12 16.14
CA PRO A 76 -5.14 16.62 15.74
C PRO A 76 -4.05 16.93 16.78
N LEU A 77 -2.96 16.17 16.76
CA LEU A 77 -1.83 16.37 17.68
C LEU A 77 -1.22 17.78 17.48
N PRO A 78 -1.19 18.65 18.51
CA PRO A 78 -0.69 20.02 18.43
C PRO A 78 0.79 20.14 18.02
N ASP A 79 1.13 21.22 17.32
CA ASP A 79 2.49 21.42 16.77
C ASP A 79 3.57 21.53 17.86
N ASP A 80 3.27 22.12 19.01
CA ASP A 80 4.19 22.23 20.15
C ASP A 80 4.51 20.85 20.74
N VAL A 81 3.52 19.98 20.86
CA VAL A 81 3.71 18.58 21.31
C VAL A 81 4.53 17.81 20.28
N ARG A 82 4.32 18.05 18.98
CA ARG A 82 5.13 17.45 17.91
C ARG A 82 6.59 17.87 17.99
N VAL A 83 6.86 19.16 18.18
CA VAL A 83 8.21 19.69 18.36
C VAL A 83 8.90 19.06 19.56
N GLN A 84 8.23 19.04 20.72
CA GLN A 84 8.77 18.42 21.93
C GLN A 84 9.06 16.93 21.73
N LEU A 85 8.20 16.21 21.01
CA LEU A 85 8.42 14.80 20.70
C LEU A 85 9.63 14.61 19.76
N ILE A 86 9.75 15.42 18.70
CA ILE A 86 10.90 15.40 17.79
C ILE A 86 12.20 15.62 18.58
N ASP A 87 12.25 16.67 19.40
CA ASP A 87 13.44 17.02 20.18
C ASP A 87 13.77 15.94 21.23
N LYS A 88 12.77 15.30 21.82
CA LYS A 88 12.98 14.18 22.75
C LYS A 88 13.52 12.95 22.04
N LEU A 89 12.98 12.60 20.87
CA LEU A 89 13.42 11.42 20.13
C LEU A 89 14.82 11.61 19.55
N ASN A 90 15.15 12.81 19.12
CA ASN A 90 16.48 13.13 18.60
C ASN A 90 17.62 12.92 19.60
N GLN A 91 17.35 13.03 20.90
CA GLN A 91 18.34 12.75 21.95
C GLN A 91 18.81 11.29 21.97
N TYR A 92 18.05 10.38 21.36
CA TYR A 92 18.38 8.95 21.26
C TYR A 92 19.06 8.58 19.92
N TYR A 93 19.44 9.56 19.09
CA TYR A 93 20.10 9.36 17.80
C TYR A 93 19.41 8.33 16.87
N PRO A 94 18.10 8.45 16.63
CA PRO A 94 17.39 7.53 15.75
C PRO A 94 17.88 7.68 14.31
N ARG A 95 17.91 6.57 13.56
CA ARG A 95 18.25 6.61 12.13
C ARG A 95 17.20 7.35 11.30
N VAL A 96 15.92 7.16 11.62
CA VAL A 96 14.77 7.77 10.96
C VAL A 96 13.65 7.92 12.00
N ILE A 97 12.89 9.01 11.92
CA ILE A 97 11.65 9.21 12.69
C ILE A 97 10.50 9.36 11.70
N GLY A 98 9.57 8.41 11.69
CA GLY A 98 8.34 8.49 10.88
C GLY A 98 7.17 9.01 11.68
N PHE A 99 6.52 10.08 11.22
CA PHE A 99 5.28 10.61 11.80
C PHE A 99 4.06 10.19 10.97
N ASP A 100 3.43 9.08 11.36
CA ASP A 100 2.17 8.60 10.80
C ASP A 100 0.95 9.23 11.50
N ILE A 101 0.94 10.56 11.61
CA ILE A 101 -0.17 11.33 12.17
C ILE A 101 -0.47 12.47 11.22
N TYR A 102 -1.67 12.49 10.65
CA TYR A 102 -2.09 13.59 9.79
C TYR A 102 -2.26 14.89 10.56
N ARG A 103 -2.04 16.00 9.87
CA ARG A 103 -2.39 17.34 10.35
C ARG A 103 -3.77 17.72 9.81
N GLU A 104 -4.81 17.05 10.31
CA GLU A 104 -6.18 17.20 9.82
C GLU A 104 -6.82 18.51 10.30
N GLY A 105 -7.39 19.29 9.36
CA GLY A 105 -8.41 20.34 9.62
C GLY A 105 -7.96 21.56 10.44
N LYS A 106 -8.35 22.78 9.98
CA LYS A 106 -8.38 24.10 10.67
C LYS A 106 -7.24 24.52 11.64
N ALA A 107 -6.16 23.76 11.79
CA ALA A 107 -5.06 24.05 12.67
C ALA A 107 -4.16 25.19 12.13
N GLY A 108 -4.71 26.16 11.38
CA GLY A 108 -3.94 27.24 10.79
C GLY A 108 -2.73 26.79 9.95
N SER A 109 -1.86 27.73 9.63
CA SER A 109 -0.53 27.43 9.11
C SER A 109 0.29 26.67 10.16
N PRO A 110 1.19 25.75 9.77
CA PRO A 110 2.12 25.13 10.71
C PRO A 110 2.84 26.19 11.55
N SER A 111 3.12 25.88 12.81
CA SER A 111 3.96 26.74 13.62
C SER A 111 5.34 26.88 12.96
N GLN A 112 5.92 28.08 13.04
CA GLN A 112 7.26 28.32 12.51
C GLN A 112 8.30 27.42 13.19
N GLU A 113 8.10 27.08 14.46
CA GLU A 113 8.96 26.18 15.21
C GLU A 113 8.94 24.76 14.64
N LEU A 114 7.76 24.22 14.33
CA LEU A 114 7.65 22.91 13.67
C LEU A 114 8.32 22.93 12.30
N ILE A 115 8.11 23.97 11.49
CA ILE A 115 8.79 24.10 10.19
C ILE A 115 10.31 24.10 10.36
N ASN A 116 10.83 24.87 11.31
CA ASN A 116 12.26 24.96 11.56
C ASN A 116 12.84 23.61 11.99
N ARG A 117 12.14 22.87 12.85
CA ARG A 117 12.56 21.52 13.29
C ARG A 117 12.55 20.51 12.16
N LEU A 118 11.53 20.52 11.30
CA LEU A 118 11.46 19.63 10.14
C LEU A 118 12.55 19.95 9.11
N LYS A 119 12.90 21.23 8.93
CA LYS A 119 14.03 21.65 8.09
C LYS A 119 15.39 21.30 8.70
N GLN A 120 15.50 21.38 10.03
CA GLN A 120 16.72 21.08 10.76
C GLN A 120 17.05 19.58 10.76
N TYR A 121 16.03 18.72 10.87
CA TYR A 121 16.20 17.27 11.00
C TYR A 121 15.70 16.54 9.74
N ASN A 122 16.61 16.29 8.80
CA ASN A 122 16.31 15.64 7.53
C ASN A 122 15.88 14.16 7.66
N HIS A 123 16.13 13.52 8.81
CA HIS A 123 15.72 12.15 9.11
C HIS A 123 14.30 12.07 9.72
N VAL A 124 13.61 13.20 9.86
CA VAL A 124 12.19 13.24 10.22
C VAL A 124 11.35 13.20 8.95
N ILE A 125 10.57 12.14 8.80
CA ILE A 125 9.66 11.89 7.68
C ILE A 125 8.24 12.16 8.15
N THR A 126 7.54 13.04 7.43
CA THR A 126 6.12 13.35 7.65
C THR A 126 5.29 12.77 6.54
N ILE A 127 3.98 12.63 6.75
CA ILE A 127 3.07 12.10 5.74
C ILE A 127 2.08 13.13 5.24
N CYS A 128 1.63 12.96 4.00
CA CYS A 128 0.44 13.58 3.44
C CYS A 128 -0.61 12.53 3.09
N LYS A 129 -1.89 12.94 3.06
CA LYS A 129 -3.00 12.13 2.51
C LYS A 129 -3.35 12.71 1.17
N VAL A 130 -3.29 11.93 0.10
CA VAL A 130 -3.73 12.41 -1.20
C VAL A 130 -5.23 12.19 -1.34
N ALA A 131 -5.96 13.19 -1.86
CA ALA A 131 -7.39 13.09 -2.10
C ALA A 131 -7.72 11.84 -2.93
N GLU A 132 -8.78 11.13 -2.55
CA GLU A 132 -9.21 9.94 -3.26
C GLU A 132 -10.03 10.34 -4.50
N SER A 133 -9.63 9.87 -5.68
CA SER A 133 -10.32 10.19 -6.93
C SER A 133 -11.75 9.67 -6.88
N GLY A 134 -12.73 10.56 -7.03
CA GLY A 134 -14.16 10.21 -6.99
C GLY A 134 -14.86 10.44 -5.65
N ARG A 135 -14.14 10.71 -4.56
CA ARG A 135 -14.73 11.12 -3.27
C ARG A 135 -14.50 12.61 -3.01
N ARG A 136 -15.45 13.45 -3.46
CA ARG A 136 -15.38 14.91 -3.29
C ARG A 136 -15.40 15.38 -1.82
N ASP A 137 -15.86 14.52 -0.92
CA ASP A 137 -16.06 14.87 0.49
C ASP A 137 -14.83 14.54 1.37
N GLU A 138 -13.79 13.93 0.80
CA GLU A 138 -12.52 13.64 1.48
C GLU A 138 -11.36 14.41 0.83
N PRO A 139 -11.19 15.71 1.15
CA PRO A 139 -10.02 16.44 0.70
C PRO A 139 -8.74 15.80 1.24
N GLY A 140 -7.69 15.81 0.43
CA GLY A 140 -6.36 15.37 0.87
C GLY A 140 -5.85 16.22 2.04
N VAL A 141 -4.91 15.67 2.81
CA VAL A 141 -4.21 16.36 3.88
C VAL A 141 -2.81 16.71 3.39
N ALA A 142 -2.55 18.01 3.23
CA ALA A 142 -1.24 18.49 2.81
C ALA A 142 -0.16 18.20 3.87
N ALA A 143 1.09 18.11 3.39
CA ALA A 143 2.25 18.08 4.28
C ALA A 143 2.27 19.31 5.20
N PRO A 144 2.95 19.24 6.35
CA PRO A 144 3.06 20.38 7.26
C PRO A 144 3.58 21.64 6.57
N THR A 145 4.53 21.52 5.64
CA THR A 145 5.03 22.62 4.82
C THR A 145 5.40 22.16 3.42
N ALA A 146 5.27 23.06 2.44
CA ALA A 146 5.65 22.81 1.04
C ALA A 146 7.18 22.79 0.84
N ASP A 147 7.94 23.35 1.79
CA ASP A 147 9.40 23.50 1.71
C ASP A 147 10.19 22.24 2.09
N LEU A 148 9.53 21.11 2.36
CA LEU A 148 10.23 19.87 2.71
C LEU A 148 10.86 19.22 1.46
N SER A 149 12.00 18.56 1.67
CA SER A 149 12.57 17.67 0.68
C SER A 149 11.57 16.55 0.35
N PRO A 150 11.47 16.08 -0.92
CA PRO A 150 10.70 14.89 -1.27
C PRO A 150 11.06 13.67 -0.40
N ASP A 151 12.31 13.56 0.06
CA ASP A 151 12.77 12.44 0.90
C ASP A 151 12.23 12.48 2.34
N GLN A 152 11.68 13.62 2.77
CA GLN A 152 11.05 13.82 4.08
C GLN A 152 9.53 13.73 4.03
N LEU A 153 8.98 13.36 2.88
CA LEU A 153 7.54 13.30 2.64
C LEU A 153 7.13 11.90 2.18
N GLY A 154 6.32 11.23 2.98
CA GLY A 154 5.67 9.98 2.64
C GLY A 154 4.15 10.12 2.56
N PHE A 155 3.46 8.99 2.47
CA PHE A 155 2.02 8.90 2.52
C PHE A 155 1.62 7.58 3.20
N SER A 156 0.44 7.54 3.81
CA SER A 156 -0.13 6.35 4.47
C SER A 156 -1.53 6.08 3.89
N ASP A 157 -1.61 6.15 2.56
CA ASP A 157 -2.85 5.98 1.82
C ASP A 157 -3.11 4.51 1.54
N VAL A 158 -4.34 4.07 1.82
CA VAL A 158 -4.81 2.72 1.59
C VAL A 158 -6.05 2.71 0.71
N VAL A 159 -6.25 1.61 -0.02
CA VAL A 159 -7.43 1.43 -0.87
C VAL A 159 -8.10 0.13 -0.47
N THR A 160 -9.37 0.20 -0.09
CA THR A 160 -10.16 -1.00 0.23
C THR A 160 -10.56 -1.73 -1.04
N ASP A 161 -10.76 -3.04 -0.93
CA ASP A 161 -11.40 -3.82 -1.98
C ASP A 161 -12.93 -3.58 -1.99
N TRP A 162 -13.63 -4.16 -2.96
CA TRP A 162 -15.08 -4.00 -3.16
C TRP A 162 -15.92 -4.45 -1.96
N ASP A 163 -15.39 -5.34 -1.13
CA ASP A 163 -15.97 -5.84 0.11
C ASP A 163 -15.58 -5.03 1.35
N ASN A 164 -14.93 -3.86 1.15
CA ASN A 164 -14.42 -2.97 2.19
C ASN A 164 -13.32 -3.57 3.07
N VAL A 165 -12.70 -4.67 2.65
CA VAL A 165 -11.55 -5.23 3.37
C VAL A 165 -10.26 -4.59 2.86
N LEU A 166 -9.37 -4.24 3.80
CA LEU A 166 -8.06 -3.70 3.48
C LEU A 166 -7.07 -4.84 3.20
N ARG A 167 -6.71 -5.04 1.93
CA ARG A 167 -5.70 -6.03 1.50
C ARG A 167 -4.49 -5.42 0.80
N ARG A 168 -4.59 -4.15 0.38
CA ARG A 168 -3.59 -3.47 -0.45
C ARG A 168 -3.20 -2.13 0.12
N HIS A 169 -1.90 -1.87 0.16
CA HIS A 169 -1.31 -0.59 0.51
C HIS A 169 -0.70 0.02 -0.75
N LEU A 170 -0.80 1.34 -0.90
CA LEU A 170 -0.14 2.04 -2.00
C LEU A 170 1.36 2.12 -1.70
N LEU A 171 2.21 1.63 -2.62
CA LEU A 171 3.68 1.67 -2.47
C LEU A 171 4.30 2.85 -3.21
N VAL A 172 3.67 3.28 -4.30
CA VAL A 172 4.09 4.42 -5.10
C VAL A 172 2.85 5.24 -5.40
N ARG A 173 2.93 6.54 -5.10
CA ARG A 173 1.89 7.50 -5.48
C ARG A 173 2.58 8.75 -5.98
N GLY A 174 2.17 9.23 -7.15
CA GLY A 174 2.68 10.49 -7.70
C GLY A 174 2.24 11.64 -6.81
N THR A 175 3.19 12.38 -6.26
CA THR A 175 2.90 13.62 -5.54
C THR A 175 2.63 14.71 -6.58
N HIS A 176 1.37 15.09 -6.79
CA HIS A 176 1.08 16.38 -7.40
C HIS A 176 1.41 17.45 -6.37
N ARG A 177 2.59 18.08 -6.51
CA ARG A 177 2.86 19.38 -5.88
C ARG A 177 2.03 20.45 -6.58
#